data_AF-A0A497J8K0-F1
#
_entry.id   AF-A0A497J8K0-F1
#
_cell.length_a   1.000
_cell.length_b   1.000
_cell.length_c   1.000
_cell.angle_alpha   90.00
_cell.angle_beta   90.00
_cell.angle_gamma   90.00
#
_symmetry.space_group_name_H-M   'P 1'
#
loop_
_entity.id
_entity.type
_entity.pdbx_description
1 polymer ?
#
loop_
_entity_poly.entity_id
_entity_poly.type
_entity_poly.pdbx_seq_one_letter_code
_entity_poly.pdbx_strand_id
1 'polypeptide(L)'
;MGSKGEVHIINTGSELASSHGGLIGQFSKIFVLSGKLEPKLGRELNRALRLRASARYRPRAELSSEDARFVISLAEEIMDFAKRELINRGT
;
A
#
# COMPACT_ATOMS: atom_id res chain seq x y z
N MET A 1 9.55 -22.01 -21.97
CA MET A 1 10.46 -20.86 -21.88
C MET A 1 9.69 -19.61 -22.30
N GLY A 2 9.24 -18.68 -21.47
CA GLY A 2 9.23 -18.55 -20.01
C GLY A 2 7.94 -17.82 -19.59
N SER A 3 7.46 -18.08 -18.37
CA SER A 3 6.35 -17.31 -17.79
C SER A 3 6.78 -15.84 -17.70
N LYS A 4 6.05 -14.94 -18.36
CA LYS A 4 6.24 -13.48 -18.21
C LYS A 4 5.80 -13.07 -16.80
N GLY A 5 6.70 -13.30 -15.85
CA GLY A 5 6.88 -12.69 -14.53
C GLY A 5 5.65 -12.50 -13.64
N GLU A 6 5.33 -13.46 -12.77
CA GLU A 6 4.51 -13.15 -11.60
C GLU A 6 5.27 -12.18 -10.68
N VAL A 7 4.76 -10.96 -10.59
CA VAL A 7 5.25 -9.93 -9.68
C VAL A 7 4.18 -9.72 -8.63
N HIS A 8 4.40 -10.28 -7.45
CA HIS A 8 3.51 -10.09 -6.33
C HIS A 8 4.03 -9.01 -5.37
N ILE A 9 3.11 -8.45 -4.59
CA ILE A 9 3.16 -7.23 -3.76
C ILE A 9 3.90 -6.00 -4.33
N ILE A 10 5.18 -6.08 -4.76
CA ILE A 10 5.88 -5.10 -5.63
C ILE A 10 6.97 -5.79 -6.46
N ASN A 11 7.94 -6.47 -5.82
CA ASN A 11 9.04 -7.18 -6.51
C ASN A 11 9.54 -8.39 -5.69
N THR A 12 8.67 -8.95 -4.83
CA THR A 12 9.11 -9.96 -3.86
C THR A 12 8.73 -11.37 -4.23
N GLY A 13 7.89 -11.56 -5.25
CA GLY A 13 7.35 -12.88 -5.62
C GLY A 13 6.46 -13.51 -4.53
N SER A 14 6.03 -12.73 -3.53
CA SER A 14 5.22 -13.23 -2.39
C SER A 14 3.73 -13.20 -2.70
N GLU A 15 3.03 -14.32 -2.62
CA GLU A 15 1.56 -14.37 -2.85
C GLU A 15 0.78 -13.28 -2.12
N LEU A 16 -0.24 -12.71 -2.77
CA LEU A 16 -1.03 -11.63 -2.19
C LEU A 16 -2.00 -12.15 -1.13
N ALA A 17 -2.03 -11.47 0.02
CA ALA A 17 -3.09 -11.69 0.99
C ALA A 17 -4.48 -11.41 0.38
N SER A 18 -5.47 -12.24 0.74
CA SER A 18 -6.83 -12.21 0.18
C SER A 18 -7.72 -11.08 0.71
N SER A 19 -7.26 -10.30 1.69
CA SER A 19 -8.01 -9.19 2.27
C SER A 19 -7.19 -7.90 2.27
N HIS A 20 -7.86 -6.76 2.21
CA HIS A 20 -7.22 -5.45 2.26
C HIS A 20 -6.36 -5.26 3.51
N GLY A 21 -6.87 -5.68 4.68
CA GLY A 21 -6.11 -5.63 5.94
C GLY A 21 -4.91 -6.58 5.91
N GLY A 22 -5.09 -7.79 5.37
CA GLY A 22 -4.00 -8.73 5.16
C GLY A 22 -2.91 -8.18 4.25
N LEU A 23 -3.28 -7.51 3.16
CA LEU A 23 -2.35 -6.89 2.22
C LEU A 23 -1.52 -5.78 2.88
N ILE A 24 -2.17 -4.91 3.65
CA ILE A 24 -1.46 -3.86 4.42
C ILE A 24 -0.53 -4.47 5.46
N GLY A 25 -0.96 -5.52 6.15
CA GLY A 25 -0.13 -6.24 7.12
C GLY A 25 1.08 -6.90 6.47
N GLN A 26 0.89 -7.52 5.31
CA GLN A 26 1.96 -8.12 4.52
C GLN A 26 2.96 -7.07 4.02
N PHE A 27 2.47 -5.97 3.43
CA PHE A 27 3.29 -4.83 3.00
C PHE A 27 4.12 -4.27 4.16
N SER A 28 3.48 -4.07 5.31
CA SER A 28 4.15 -3.54 6.51
C SER A 28 5.28 -4.46 6.97
N LYS A 29 5.08 -5.78 6.98
CA LYS A 29 6.14 -6.73 7.33
C LYS A 29 7.33 -6.67 6.37
N ILE A 30 7.04 -6.61 5.06
CA ILE A 30 8.06 -6.72 4.01
C ILE A 30 8.89 -5.44 3.87
N PHE A 31 8.26 -4.26 3.96
CA PHE A 31 8.94 -2.99 3.66
C PHE A 31 9.07 -2.05 4.86
N VAL A 32 8.12 -2.04 5.79
CA VAL A 32 8.15 -1.09 6.91
C VAL A 32 8.95 -1.66 8.09
N LEU A 33 8.61 -2.86 8.55
CA LEU A 33 9.29 -3.50 9.68
C LEU A 33 10.71 -3.97 9.34
N SER A 34 11.01 -4.15 8.05
CA SER A 34 12.37 -4.43 7.57
C SER A 34 13.25 -3.18 7.46
N GLY A 35 12.69 -1.98 7.68
CA GLY A 35 13.41 -0.71 7.60
C GLY A 35 13.61 -0.16 6.18
N LYS A 36 13.03 -0.78 5.14
CA LYS A 36 13.08 -0.26 3.76
C LYS A 36 12.23 0.99 3.55
N LEU A 37 11.20 1.17 4.37
CA LEU A 37 10.27 2.29 4.37
C LEU A 37 10.05 2.80 5.79
N GLU A 38 9.63 4.06 5.90
CA GLU A 38 9.43 4.69 7.21
C GLU A 38 8.34 4.01 8.04
N PRO A 39 8.52 3.85 9.37
CA PRO A 39 7.54 3.26 10.27
C PRO A 39 6.14 3.89 10.23
N LYS A 40 6.03 5.17 9.85
CA LYS A 40 4.75 5.90 9.77
C LYS A 40 3.82 5.32 8.71
N LEU A 41 4.37 4.79 7.61
CA LEU A 41 3.60 4.35 6.45
C LEU A 41 2.64 3.21 6.77
N GLY A 42 3.04 2.29 7.66
CA GLY A 42 2.14 1.21 8.12
C GLY A 42 0.91 1.76 8.85
N ARG A 43 1.08 2.80 9.68
CA ARG A 43 -0.04 3.45 10.39
C ARG A 43 -0.93 4.25 9.44
N GLU A 44 -0.32 4.93 8.48
CA GLU A 44 -1.01 5.75 7.49
C GLU A 44 -1.85 4.89 6.53
N LEU A 45 -1.33 3.76 6.07
CA LEU A 45 -2.09 2.77 5.29
C LEU A 45 -3.31 2.26 6.04
N ASN A 46 -3.15 1.93 7.33
CA ASN A 46 -4.27 1.53 8.17
C ASN A 46 -5.29 2.66 8.35
N ARG A 47 -4.85 3.93 8.46
CA ARG A 47 -5.77 5.08 8.47
C ARG A 47 -6.52 5.20 7.15
N ALA A 48 -5.84 5.10 6.01
CA ALA A 48 -6.47 5.15 4.68
C ALA A 48 -7.51 4.03 4.51
N LEU A 49 -7.24 2.81 4.97
CA LEU A 49 -8.21 1.71 4.96
C LEU A 49 -9.47 2.04 5.78
N ARG A 50 -9.32 2.65 6.96
CA ARG A 50 -10.45 3.09 7.78
C ARG A 50 -11.25 4.23 7.14
N LEU A 51 -10.57 5.21 6.51
CA LEU A 51 -11.20 6.30 5.78
C LEU A 51 -12.03 5.75 4.61
N ARG A 52 -11.47 4.82 3.82
CA ARG A 52 -12.20 4.12 2.76
C ARG A 52 -13.44 3.39 3.28
N ALA A 53 -13.31 2.65 4.39
CA ALA A 53 -14.43 1.93 4.98
C ALA A 53 -15.52 2.89 5.47
N SER A 54 -15.13 4.03 6.06
CA SER A 54 -16.07 5.07 6.50
C SER A 54 -16.80 5.69 5.31
N ALA A 55 -16.08 6.08 4.28
CA ALA A 55 -16.64 6.63 3.04
C ALA A 55 -17.66 5.69 2.39
N ARG A 56 -17.39 4.39 2.40
CA ARG A 56 -18.23 3.41 1.71
C ARG A 56 -19.43 2.95 2.52
N TYR A 57 -19.30 2.84 3.85
CA TYR A 57 -20.26 2.10 4.66
C TYR A 57 -20.89 2.91 5.79
N ARG A 58 -20.43 4.15 6.04
CA ARG A 58 -21.00 5.02 7.07
C ARG A 58 -21.71 6.21 6.42
N PRO A 59 -23.05 6.20 6.29
CA PRO A 59 -23.80 7.26 5.63
C PRO A 59 -23.62 8.66 6.22
N ARG A 60 -23.23 8.76 7.50
CA ARG A 60 -22.99 10.02 8.22
C ARG A 60 -21.51 10.24 8.54
N ALA A 61 -20.60 9.61 7.81
CA ALA A 61 -19.19 9.90 7.97
C ALA A 61 -18.91 11.32 7.50
N GLU A 62 -18.36 12.14 8.40
CA GLU A 62 -17.79 13.43 8.06
C GLU A 62 -16.38 13.18 7.52
N LEU A 63 -16.20 13.39 6.22
CA LEU A 63 -14.92 13.26 5.54
C LEU A 63 -14.51 14.63 5.03
N SER A 64 -13.29 15.03 5.38
CA SER A 64 -12.75 16.32 4.99
C SER A 64 -11.99 16.25 3.67
N SER A 65 -11.74 17.41 3.07
CA SER A 65 -10.87 17.51 1.90
C SER A 65 -9.42 17.11 2.23
N GLU A 66 -9.02 17.29 3.49
CA GLU A 66 -7.75 16.92 4.08
C GLU A 66 -7.61 15.39 4.15
N ASP A 67 -8.68 14.66 4.47
CA ASP A 67 -8.67 13.19 4.44
C ASP A 67 -8.47 12.66 3.02
N ALA A 68 -9.12 13.29 2.03
CA ALA A 68 -8.92 12.93 0.63
C ALA A 68 -7.48 13.21 0.17
N ARG A 69 -6.95 14.41 0.46
CA ARG A 69 -5.56 14.77 0.15
C ARG A 69 -4.58 13.82 0.81
N PHE A 70 -4.79 13.49 2.08
CA PHE A 70 -3.97 12.51 2.79
C PHE A 70 -3.92 11.15 2.07
N VAL A 71 -5.06 10.61 1.66
CA VAL A 71 -5.10 9.30 0.97
C VAL A 71 -4.43 9.36 -0.39
N ILE A 72 -4.62 10.45 -1.14
CA ILE A 72 -3.98 10.65 -2.46
C ILE A 72 -2.47 10.74 -2.31
N SER A 73 -1.96 11.59 -1.43
CA SER A 73 -0.51 11.75 -1.23
C SER A 73 0.15 10.45 -0.76
N LEU A 74 -0.52 9.68 0.12
CA LEU A 74 -0.03 8.37 0.53
C LEU A 74 0.03 7.38 -0.66
N ALA A 75 -0.97 7.41 -1.54
CA ALA A 75 -0.97 6.56 -2.72
C ALA A 75 0.17 6.93 -3.68
N GLU A 76 0.42 8.23 -3.89
CA GLU A 76 1.54 8.73 -4.69
C GLU A 76 2.90 8.26 -4.13
N GLU A 77 3.11 8.39 -2.82
CA GLU A 77 4.36 7.92 -2.16
C GLU A 77 4.59 6.41 -2.38
N ILE A 78 3.54 5.60 -2.25
CA ILE A 78 3.62 4.14 -2.48
C ILE A 78 3.87 3.82 -3.95
N MET A 79 3.22 4.53 -4.88
CA MET A 79 3.43 4.34 -6.32
C MET A 79 4.87 4.68 -6.72
N ASP A 80 5.44 5.74 -6.17
CA ASP A 80 6.82 6.13 -6.47
C ASP A 80 7.83 5.17 -5.85
N PHE A 81 7.54 4.61 -4.68
CA PHE A 81 8.30 3.47 -4.17
C PHE A 81 8.21 2.25 -5.11
N ALA A 82 7.00 1.86 -5.51
CA ALA A 82 6.80 0.71 -6.37
C ALA A 82 7.51 0.84 -7.73
N LYS A 83 7.42 2.02 -8.37
CA LYS A 83 8.14 2.30 -9.62
C LYS A 83 9.66 2.11 -9.44
N ARG A 84 10.25 2.64 -8.37
CA ARG A 84 11.69 2.49 -8.09
C ARG A 84 12.08 1.02 -7.95
N GLU A 85 11.34 0.26 -7.15
CA GLU A 85 11.61 -1.17 -6.93
C GLU A 85 11.46 -2.01 -8.21
N LEU A 86 10.52 -1.64 -9.09
CA LEU A 86 10.28 -2.32 -10.37
C LEU A 86 11.35 -1.97 -11.43
N ILE A 87 11.79 -0.71 -11.49
CA ILE A 87 12.85 -0.27 -12.42
C ILE A 87 14.20 -0.90 -12.05
N ASN A 88 14.51 -1.00 -10.76
CA ASN A 88 15.75 -1.61 -10.26
C ASN A 88 15.89 -3.13 -10.57
N ARG A 89 14.85 -3.77 -11.14
CA ARG A 89 14.88 -5.17 -11.58
C ARG A 89 15.42 -5.36 -13.01
N GLY A 90 15.66 -4.26 -13.74
CA GLY A 90 16.04 -4.25 -15.16
C GLY A 90 17.54 -4.22 -15.48
N THR A 91 18.42 -4.35 -14.47
CA THR A 91 19.89 -4.46 -14.59
C THR A 91 20.37 -5.74 -13.92
#